data_AF-A0A957F8Z0-F1
#
_entry.id   AF-A0A957F8Z0-F1
#
_cell.length_a   1.000
_cell.length_b   1.000
_cell.length_c   1.000
_cell.angle_alpha   90.00
_cell.angle_beta   90.00
_cell.angle_gamma   90.00
#
_symmetry.space_group_name_H-M   'P 1'
#
loop_
_entity.id
_entity.type
_entity.pdbx_description
1 polymer ?
#
loop_
_entity_poly.entity_id
_entity_poly.type
_entity_poly.pdbx_seq_one_letter_code
_entity_poly.pdbx_strand_id
1 'polypeptide(L)'
;MAELWQIAALLRPFWRRLLLALLLSVLTIGSGIGLMMVSAWLISTAALQLGIVSLGVAPTAVRLFGLARALFRYLERLVSHDLTFRLLARLRVWFYERLEPLSLTQLQAYRRGDLIARVVADIEELQNFYLRVASPPLTAVLVTALTGLLFSRIDGRTALLLVALMLGSGTLLPLLAWLLGRRFGPRLVALRRDLHGLLLDAVQGLPDGLALGHAPRLQAAIAAHTARL
;
A
#
# COMPACT_ATOMS: atom_id res chain seq x y z
N MET A 1 -6.84 18.92 3.03
CA MET A 1 -6.18 19.42 1.79
C MET A 1 -4.80 20.03 2.07
N ALA A 2 -4.67 20.97 3.03
CA ALA A 2 -3.37 21.58 3.38
C ALA A 2 -2.29 20.58 3.85
N GLU A 3 -2.70 19.55 4.61
CA GLU A 3 -1.77 18.51 5.12
C GLU A 3 -1.16 17.62 4.02
N LEU A 4 -1.95 17.26 3.00
CA LEU A 4 -1.44 16.49 1.85
C LEU A 4 -0.37 17.28 1.08
N TRP A 5 -0.49 18.60 1.05
CA TRP A 5 0.47 19.43 0.34
C TRP A 5 1.81 19.53 1.08
N GLN A 6 1.77 19.55 2.41
CA GLN A 6 2.97 19.51 3.26
C GLN A 6 3.71 18.16 3.12
N ILE A 7 2.98 17.04 3.04
CA ILE A 7 3.56 15.72 2.79
C ILE A 7 4.19 15.64 1.39
N ALA A 8 3.53 16.17 0.36
CA ALA A 8 4.11 16.18 -0.98
C ALA A 8 5.29 17.17 -1.13
N ALA A 9 5.36 18.23 -0.31
CA ALA A 9 6.55 19.08 -0.23
C ALA A 9 7.77 18.33 0.34
N LEU A 10 7.59 17.40 1.27
CA LEU A 10 8.64 16.53 1.81
C LEU A 10 9.18 15.53 0.77
N LEU A 11 8.35 15.16 -0.22
CA LEU A 11 8.70 14.25 -1.32
C LEU A 11 9.40 14.95 -2.50
N ARG A 12 9.28 16.28 -2.63
CA ARG A 12 9.95 17.07 -3.69
C ARG A 12 11.42 16.71 -3.91
N PRO A 13 12.29 16.65 -2.89
CA PRO A 13 13.71 16.32 -3.08
C PRO A 13 13.96 14.92 -3.66
N PHE A 14 12.98 14.02 -3.57
CA PHE A 14 13.08 12.65 -4.08
C PHE A 14 12.30 12.41 -5.37
N TRP A 15 11.86 13.48 -6.06
CA TRP A 15 11.01 13.38 -7.27
C TRP A 15 11.59 12.46 -8.36
N ARG A 16 12.92 12.39 -8.51
CA ARG A 16 13.58 11.50 -9.49
C ARG A 16 13.40 10.03 -9.14
N ARG A 17 13.52 9.68 -7.86
CA ARG A 17 13.34 8.30 -7.37
C ARG A 17 11.87 7.90 -7.42
N LEU A 18 10.99 8.85 -7.10
CA LEU A 18 9.54 8.71 -7.27
C LEU A 18 9.16 8.41 -8.72
N LEU A 19 9.69 9.20 -9.67
CA LEU A 19 9.47 8.99 -11.10
C LEU A 19 10.03 7.65 -11.57
N LEU A 20 11.23 7.27 -11.11
CA LEU A 20 11.83 5.98 -11.45
C LEU A 20 11.03 4.80 -10.91
N ALA A 21 10.60 4.85 -9.65
CA ALA A 21 9.73 3.83 -9.06
C ALA A 21 8.41 3.71 -9.83
N LEU A 22 7.80 4.84 -10.19
CA LEU A 22 6.57 4.89 -10.97
C LEU A 22 6.78 4.30 -12.37
N LEU A 23 7.87 4.65 -13.05
CA LEU A 23 8.22 4.09 -14.36
C LEU A 23 8.41 2.58 -14.28
N LEU A 24 9.16 2.08 -13.29
CA LEU A 24 9.37 0.64 -13.09
C LEU A 24 8.07 -0.09 -12.76
N SER A 25 7.16 0.56 -12.01
CA SER A 25 5.82 0.05 -11.72
C SER A 25 4.99 -0.11 -13.01
N VAL A 26 4.98 0.93 -13.85
CA VAL A 26 4.32 0.90 -15.17
C VAL A 26 4.93 -0.18 -16.07
N LEU A 27 6.26 -0.29 -16.13
CA LEU A 27 6.94 -1.32 -16.91
C LEU A 27 6.65 -2.74 -16.41
N THR A 28 6.51 -2.93 -15.10
CA THR A 28 6.13 -4.21 -14.50
C THR A 28 4.74 -4.63 -14.97
N ILE A 29 3.75 -3.74 -14.85
CA ILE A 29 2.38 -4.02 -15.27
C ILE A 29 2.31 -4.15 -16.80
N GLY A 30 2.99 -3.28 -17.54
CA GLY A 30 3.10 -3.32 -18.99
C GLY A 30 3.69 -4.63 -19.51
N SER A 31 4.68 -5.21 -18.81
CA SER A 31 5.21 -6.55 -19.14
C SER A 31 4.16 -7.64 -18.91
N GLY A 32 3.32 -7.50 -17.88
CA GLY A 32 2.17 -8.37 -17.66
C GLY A 32 1.10 -8.27 -18.76
N ILE A 33 0.81 -7.06 -19.23
CA ILE A 33 -0.08 -6.83 -20.38
C ILE A 33 0.54 -7.44 -21.64
N GLY A 34 1.85 -7.27 -21.84
CA GLY A 34 2.59 -7.90 -22.94
C GLY A 34 2.46 -9.42 -22.94
N LEU A 35 2.54 -10.08 -21.78
CA LEU A 35 2.28 -11.52 -21.66
C LEU A 35 0.86 -11.88 -22.12
N MET A 36 -0.16 -11.13 -21.69
CA MET A 36 -1.55 -11.36 -22.13
C MET A 36 -1.71 -11.15 -23.64
N MET A 37 -1.05 -10.14 -24.21
CA MET A 37 -1.06 -9.89 -25.65
C MET A 37 -0.41 -11.03 -26.43
N VAL A 38 0.73 -11.55 -25.95
CA VAL A 38 1.40 -12.71 -26.56
C VAL A 38 0.51 -13.94 -26.49
N SER A 39 -0.18 -14.18 -25.37
CA SER A 39 -1.15 -15.27 -25.26
C SER A 39 -2.31 -15.12 -26.25
N ALA A 40 -2.91 -13.92 -26.35
CA ALA A 40 -3.99 -13.65 -27.29
C ALA A 40 -3.54 -13.88 -28.74
N TRP A 41 -2.37 -13.36 -29.10
CA TRP A 41 -1.77 -13.53 -30.43
C TRP A 41 -1.45 -15.00 -30.74
N LEU A 42 -0.90 -15.75 -29.77
CA LEU A 42 -0.62 -17.18 -29.93
C LEU A 42 -1.90 -17.96 -30.23
N ILE A 43 -2.97 -17.72 -29.46
CA ILE A 43 -4.25 -18.41 -29.64
C ILE A 43 -4.86 -18.07 -31.00
N SER A 44 -4.91 -16.78 -31.37
CA SER A 44 -5.48 -16.36 -32.65
C SER A 44 -4.68 -16.90 -33.84
N THR A 45 -3.35 -16.94 -33.74
CA THR A 45 -2.48 -17.44 -34.82
C THR A 45 -2.56 -18.96 -34.96
N ALA A 46 -2.61 -19.68 -33.83
CA ALA A 46 -2.79 -21.13 -33.83
C ALA A 46 -4.12 -21.55 -34.46
N ALA A 47 -5.18 -20.78 -34.25
CA ALA A 47 -6.49 -21.02 -34.87
C ALA A 47 -6.46 -20.96 -36.40
N LEU A 48 -5.53 -20.20 -37.00
CA LEU A 48 -5.36 -20.11 -38.45
C LEU A 48 -4.59 -21.30 -39.06
N GLN A 49 -4.05 -22.21 -38.24
CA GLN A 49 -3.35 -23.42 -38.66
C GLN A 49 -2.18 -23.19 -39.65
N LEU A 50 -1.50 -22.03 -39.55
CA LEU A 50 -0.41 -21.60 -40.45
C LEU A 50 0.92 -22.39 -40.28
N GLY A 51 0.91 -23.49 -39.53
CA GLY A 51 2.10 -24.31 -39.22
C GLY A 51 2.94 -23.78 -38.04
N ILE A 52 3.70 -24.68 -37.40
CA ILE A 52 4.41 -24.42 -36.13
C ILE A 52 5.48 -23.33 -36.20
N VAL A 53 6.05 -23.09 -37.38
CA VAL A 53 7.13 -22.11 -37.59
C VAL A 53 6.64 -20.68 -37.29
N SER A 54 5.38 -20.39 -37.62
CA SER A 54 4.74 -19.09 -37.34
C SER A 54 4.67 -18.76 -35.83
N LEU A 55 4.65 -19.79 -34.97
CA LEU A 55 4.56 -19.66 -33.53
C LEU A 55 5.95 -19.60 -32.84
N GLY A 56 7.04 -19.75 -33.60
CA GLY A 56 8.40 -19.82 -33.06
C GLY A 56 8.85 -18.57 -32.27
N VAL A 57 8.21 -17.42 -32.48
CA VAL A 57 8.49 -16.18 -31.76
C VAL A 57 7.86 -16.16 -30.35
N ALA A 58 6.77 -16.91 -30.14
CA ALA A 58 6.01 -16.86 -28.90
C ALA A 58 6.83 -17.26 -27.65
N PRO A 59 7.60 -18.37 -27.65
CA PRO A 59 8.39 -18.74 -26.49
C PRO A 59 9.42 -17.67 -26.10
N THR A 60 10.05 -17.04 -27.09
CA THR A 60 11.03 -15.96 -26.88
C THR A 60 10.35 -14.71 -26.31
N ALA A 61 9.18 -14.34 -26.83
CA ALA A 61 8.40 -13.22 -26.32
C ALA A 61 7.91 -13.45 -24.88
N VAL A 62 7.40 -14.65 -24.58
CA VAL A 62 6.98 -15.02 -23.21
C VAL A 62 8.17 -14.95 -22.25
N ARG A 63 9.35 -15.46 -22.63
CA ARG A 63 10.56 -15.37 -21.81
C ARG A 63 10.99 -13.92 -21.59
N LEU A 64 11.00 -13.12 -22.65
CA LEU A 64 11.34 -11.70 -22.57
C LEU A 64 10.43 -10.97 -21.59
N PHE A 65 9.10 -11.04 -21.77
CA PHE A 65 8.16 -10.34 -20.90
C PHE A 65 8.11 -10.93 -19.48
N GLY A 66 8.27 -12.25 -19.34
CA GLY A 66 8.34 -12.91 -18.03
C GLY A 66 9.54 -12.44 -17.22
N LEU A 67 10.74 -12.43 -17.82
CA LEU A 67 11.96 -11.95 -17.18
C LEU A 67 11.92 -10.44 -16.94
N ALA A 68 11.45 -9.66 -17.92
CA ALA A 68 11.30 -8.21 -17.79
C ALA A 68 10.36 -7.86 -16.62
N ARG A 69 9.21 -8.54 -16.50
CA ARG A 69 8.28 -8.37 -15.38
C ARG A 69 8.95 -8.64 -14.03
N ALA A 70 9.71 -9.73 -13.92
CA ALA A 70 10.41 -10.07 -12.68
C ALA A 70 11.49 -9.04 -12.33
N LEU A 71 12.30 -8.65 -13.31
CA LEU A 71 13.36 -7.66 -13.16
C LEU A 71 12.81 -6.28 -12.77
N PHE A 72 11.83 -5.76 -13.51
CA PHE A 72 11.23 -4.47 -13.21
C PHE A 72 10.52 -4.46 -11.86
N ARG A 73 9.87 -5.56 -11.47
CA ARG A 73 9.27 -5.67 -10.14
C ARG A 73 10.32 -5.65 -9.04
N TYR A 74 11.44 -6.32 -9.24
CA TYR A 74 12.54 -6.31 -8.28
C TYR A 74 13.13 -4.91 -8.12
N LEU A 75 13.45 -4.26 -9.25
CA LEU A 75 13.99 -2.90 -9.25
C LEU A 75 12.98 -1.89 -8.69
N GLU A 76 11.70 -2.02 -9.01
CA GLU A 76 10.63 -1.18 -8.46
C GLU A 76 10.61 -1.30 -6.94
N ARG A 77 10.61 -2.52 -6.40
CA ARG A 77 10.67 -2.74 -4.95
C ARG A 77 11.91 -2.12 -4.33
N LEU A 78 13.08 -2.30 -4.95
CA LEU A 78 14.34 -1.77 -4.44
C LEU A 78 14.31 -0.23 -4.36
N VAL A 79 13.91 0.44 -5.44
CA VAL A 79 13.83 1.91 -5.51
C VAL A 79 12.75 2.44 -4.57
N SER A 80 11.58 1.80 -4.55
CA SER A 80 10.46 2.18 -3.68
C SER A 80 10.83 2.05 -2.20
N HIS A 81 11.50 0.97 -1.79
CA HIS A 81 11.96 0.80 -0.41
C HIS A 81 13.06 1.78 -0.02
N ASP A 82 14.07 1.97 -0.87
CA ASP A 82 15.12 2.95 -0.61
C ASP A 82 14.55 4.37 -0.45
N LEU A 83 13.58 4.75 -1.28
CA LEU A 83 12.85 6.01 -1.15
C LEU A 83 12.16 6.13 0.21
N THR A 84 11.42 5.09 0.60
CA THR A 84 10.71 5.06 1.88
C THR A 84 11.66 5.18 3.07
N PHE A 85 12.78 4.47 3.06
CA PHE A 85 13.75 4.55 4.16
C PHE A 85 14.43 5.91 4.25
N ARG A 86 14.77 6.54 3.12
CA ARG A 86 15.33 7.89 3.11
C ARG A 86 14.33 8.93 3.62
N LEU A 87 13.06 8.78 3.25
CA LEU A 87 11.99 9.64 3.74
C LEU A 87 11.84 9.48 5.26
N LEU A 88 11.79 8.25 5.75
CA LEU A 88 11.71 7.94 7.18
C LEU A 88 12.89 8.53 7.96
N ALA A 89 14.12 8.37 7.45
CA ALA A 89 15.32 8.92 8.08
C ALA A 89 15.25 10.45 8.19
N ARG A 90 14.83 11.14 7.12
CA ARG A 90 14.68 12.61 7.14
C ARG A 90 13.56 13.07 8.09
N LEU A 91 12.44 12.37 8.10
CA LEU A 91 11.33 12.67 9.01
C LEU A 91 11.74 12.51 10.47
N ARG A 92 12.50 11.46 10.80
CA ARG A 92 13.05 11.25 12.13
C ARG A 92 13.96 12.42 12.53
N VAL A 93 14.93 12.80 11.69
CA VAL A 93 15.82 13.94 11.98
C VAL A 93 15.03 15.23 12.17
N TRP A 94 14.12 15.55 11.24
CA TRP A 94 13.28 16.75 11.33
C TRP A 94 12.45 16.77 12.62
N PHE A 95 11.91 15.63 13.03
CA PHE A 95 11.15 15.51 14.28
C PHE A 95 12.04 15.75 15.50
N TYR A 96 13.24 15.15 15.54
CA TYR A 96 14.19 15.36 16.64
C TYR A 96 14.65 16.82 16.74
N GLU A 97 14.99 17.47 15.63
CA GLU A 97 15.39 18.89 15.59
C GLU A 97 14.26 19.83 16.09
N ARG A 98 13.00 19.43 15.91
CA ARG A 98 11.84 20.17 16.44
C ARG A 98 11.56 19.85 17.91
N LEU A 99 11.95 18.67 18.38
CA LEU A 99 11.77 18.22 19.75
C LEU A 99 12.85 18.77 20.70
N GLU A 100 14.11 18.80 20.25
CA GLU A 100 15.28 19.25 21.02
C GLU A 100 15.12 20.63 21.70
N PRO A 101 14.61 21.69 21.04
CA PRO A 101 14.51 23.01 21.65
C PRO A 101 13.32 23.17 22.63
N LEU A 102 12.45 22.16 22.78
CA LEU A 102 11.29 22.26 23.68
C LEU A 102 11.72 22.10 25.14
N SER A 103 11.33 23.07 25.97
CA SER A 103 11.65 23.06 27.40
C SER A 103 10.93 21.92 28.14
N LEU A 104 11.53 21.42 29.23
CA LEU A 104 10.95 20.37 30.09
C LEU A 104 9.52 20.69 30.57
N THR A 105 9.19 21.97 30.74
CA THR A 105 7.87 22.49 31.13
C THR A 105 6.85 22.37 30.00
N GLN A 106 7.23 22.63 28.75
CA GLN A 106 6.39 22.38 27.58
C GLN A 106 6.15 20.88 27.35
N LEU A 107 7.13 20.05 27.70
CA LEU A 107 7.03 18.58 27.67
C LEU A 107 6.23 17.99 28.85
N GLN A 108 5.99 18.74 29.95
CA GLN A 108 5.11 18.29 31.05
C GLN A 108 3.63 18.34 30.70
N ALA A 109 3.22 19.24 29.79
CA ALA A 109 1.83 19.34 29.32
C ALA A 109 1.39 18.12 28.51
N TYR A 110 2.34 17.34 27.98
CA TYR A 110 2.09 16.09 27.27
C TYR A 110 2.39 14.91 28.20
N ARG A 111 1.43 14.01 28.43
CA ARG A 111 1.67 12.79 29.24
C ARG A 111 2.88 12.04 28.65
N ARG A 112 3.98 12.07 29.40
CA ARG A 112 5.36 11.78 28.96
C ARG A 112 5.48 10.32 28.51
N GLY A 113 5.99 10.11 27.31
CA GLY A 113 6.20 8.78 26.68
C GLY A 113 5.21 8.49 25.54
N ASP A 114 3.91 8.54 25.84
CA ASP A 114 2.86 8.18 24.88
C ASP A 114 2.77 9.10 23.66
N LEU A 115 2.99 10.40 23.84
CA LEU A 115 2.94 11.35 22.73
C LEU A 115 4.11 11.14 21.76
N ILE A 116 5.31 10.92 22.30
CA ILE A 116 6.51 10.66 21.49
C ILE A 116 6.37 9.31 20.79
N ALA A 117 5.89 8.27 21.50
CA ALA A 117 5.63 6.96 20.91
C ALA A 117 4.58 7.03 19.79
N ARG A 118 3.51 7.81 19.97
CA ARG A 118 2.50 8.04 18.93
C ARG A 118 3.06 8.76 17.72
N VAL A 119 3.83 9.83 17.91
CA VAL A 119 4.39 10.56 16.76
C VAL A 119 5.40 9.70 15.99
N VAL A 120 6.21 8.89 16.68
CA VAL A 120 7.10 7.93 16.03
C VAL A 120 6.28 6.88 15.25
N ALA A 121 5.21 6.35 15.84
CA ALA A 121 4.32 5.41 15.16
C ALA A 121 3.64 6.04 13.93
N ASP A 122 3.21 7.30 14.02
CA ASP A 122 2.60 8.03 12.91
C ASP A 122 3.61 8.30 11.77
N ILE A 123 4.87 8.60 12.11
CA ILE A 123 5.96 8.75 11.14
C ILE A 123 6.25 7.42 10.42
N GLU A 124 6.20 6.30 11.16
CA GLU A 124 6.37 4.96 10.59
C GLU A 124 5.19 4.56 9.70
N GLU A 125 3.96 4.95 10.06
CA GLU A 125 2.78 4.72 9.23
C GLU A 125 2.81 5.55 7.95
N LEU A 126 3.40 6.76 7.99
CA LEU A 126 3.60 7.57 6.78
C LEU A 126 4.50 6.87 5.74
N GLN A 127 5.37 5.94 6.15
CA GLN A 127 6.15 5.13 5.22
C GLN A 127 5.24 4.23 4.35
N ASN A 128 4.13 3.73 4.90
CA ASN A 128 3.18 2.90 4.18
C ASN A 128 2.33 3.72 3.19
N PHE A 129 2.14 5.01 3.44
CA PHE A 129 1.34 5.88 2.59
C PHE A 129 1.83 5.90 1.14
N TYR A 130 3.13 6.13 0.92
CA TYR A 130 3.66 6.18 -0.45
C TYR A 130 3.49 4.83 -1.18
N LEU A 131 3.88 3.73 -0.53
CA LEU A 131 3.90 2.40 -1.12
C LEU A 131 2.50 1.84 -1.39
N ARG A 132 1.54 2.13 -0.51
CA ARG A 132 0.21 1.47 -0.51
C ARG A 132 -0.92 2.39 -0.94
N VAL A 133 -0.77 3.71 -0.80
CA VAL A 133 -1.84 4.67 -1.07
C VAL A 133 -1.55 5.52 -2.30
N ALA A 134 -0.34 6.06 -2.44
CA ALA A 134 -0.02 6.96 -3.53
C ALA A 134 0.40 6.23 -4.82
N SER A 135 1.30 5.24 -4.72
CA SER A 135 1.86 4.55 -5.89
C SER A 135 0.81 3.78 -6.71
N PRO A 136 -0.06 2.92 -6.11
CA PRO A 136 -1.02 2.13 -6.88
C PRO A 136 -1.97 2.92 -7.79
N PRO A 137 -2.66 3.99 -7.34
CA PRO A 137 -3.55 4.75 -8.22
C PRO A 137 -2.80 5.52 -9.31
N LEU A 138 -1.60 6.04 -9.02
CA LEU A 138 -0.77 6.70 -10.04
C LEU A 138 -0.38 5.73 -11.15
N THR A 139 0.10 4.53 -10.78
CA THR A 139 0.41 3.49 -11.77
C THR A 139 -0.84 3.06 -12.54
N ALA A 140 -1.99 2.88 -11.86
CA ALA A 140 -3.23 2.50 -12.50
C ALA A 140 -3.66 3.51 -13.57
N VAL A 141 -3.68 4.81 -13.24
CA VAL A 141 -4.03 5.89 -14.18
C VAL A 141 -3.09 5.88 -15.38
N LEU A 142 -1.77 5.80 -15.15
CA LEU A 142 -0.79 5.81 -16.23
C LEU A 142 -0.91 4.59 -17.14
N VAL A 143 -1.06 3.40 -16.57
CA VAL A 143 -1.24 2.17 -17.34
C VAL A 143 -2.54 2.22 -18.14
N THR A 144 -3.65 2.60 -17.52
CA THR A 144 -4.95 2.73 -18.22
C THR A 144 -4.87 3.76 -19.35
N ALA A 145 -4.23 4.91 -19.13
CA ALA A 145 -4.04 5.92 -20.16
C ALA A 145 -3.17 5.41 -21.31
N LEU A 146 -2.04 4.78 -21.00
CA LEU A 146 -1.10 4.26 -22.00
C LEU A 146 -1.73 3.13 -22.82
N THR A 147 -2.35 2.15 -22.17
CA THR A 147 -3.01 1.05 -22.86
C THR A 147 -4.20 1.55 -23.68
N GLY A 148 -5.01 2.47 -23.14
CA GLY A 148 -6.09 3.11 -23.88
C GLY A 148 -5.59 3.85 -25.14
N LEU A 149 -4.51 4.63 -25.01
CA LEU A 149 -3.90 5.32 -26.13
C LEU A 149 -3.39 4.34 -27.20
N LEU A 150 -2.69 3.27 -26.80
CA LEU A 150 -2.18 2.28 -27.72
C LEU A 150 -3.30 1.55 -28.47
N PHE A 151 -4.35 1.12 -27.76
CA PHE A 151 -5.48 0.41 -28.38
C PHE A 151 -6.35 1.33 -29.24
N SER A 152 -6.43 2.62 -28.91
CA SER A 152 -7.19 3.59 -29.73
C SER A 152 -6.67 3.74 -31.15
N ARG A 153 -5.40 3.38 -31.39
CA ARG A 153 -4.79 3.35 -32.73
C ARG A 153 -5.28 2.18 -33.59
N ILE A 154 -5.80 1.12 -32.97
CA ILE A 154 -6.33 -0.06 -33.64
C ILE A 154 -7.84 0.11 -33.84
N ASP A 155 -8.58 0.29 -32.75
CA ASP A 155 -10.00 0.57 -32.76
C ASP A 155 -10.42 1.38 -31.52
N GLY A 156 -11.03 2.54 -31.76
CA GLY A 156 -11.45 3.46 -30.71
C GLY A 156 -12.54 2.89 -29.79
N ARG A 157 -13.42 2.01 -30.30
CA ARG A 157 -14.52 1.45 -29.50
C ARG A 157 -14.03 0.44 -28.48
N THR A 158 -13.18 -0.49 -28.91
CA THR A 158 -12.52 -1.46 -28.00
C THR A 158 -11.61 -0.77 -26.99
N ALA A 159 -10.90 0.30 -27.39
CA ALA A 159 -10.11 1.11 -26.48
C ALA A 159 -10.97 1.77 -25.39
N LEU A 160 -12.11 2.36 -25.77
CA LEU A 160 -13.05 2.96 -24.82
C LEU A 160 -13.61 1.92 -23.85
N LEU A 161 -14.02 0.75 -24.37
CA LEU A 161 -14.51 -0.35 -23.54
C LEU A 161 -13.44 -0.81 -22.55
N LEU A 162 -12.20 -0.99 -22.99
CA LEU A 162 -11.08 -1.39 -22.14
C LEU A 162 -10.84 -0.38 -21.03
N VAL A 163 -10.77 0.91 -21.35
CA VAL A 163 -10.58 1.99 -20.37
C VAL A 163 -11.74 2.01 -19.37
N ALA A 164 -12.99 1.90 -19.84
CA ALA A 164 -14.16 1.85 -18.99
C ALA A 164 -14.13 0.65 -18.02
N LEU A 165 -13.71 -0.53 -18.49
CA LEU A 165 -13.57 -1.73 -17.65
C LEU A 165 -12.42 -1.61 -16.66
N MET A 166 -11.29 -1.01 -17.04
CA MET A 166 -10.16 -0.79 -16.13
C MET A 166 -10.51 0.23 -15.03
N LEU A 167 -11.12 1.36 -15.40
CA LEU A 167 -11.57 2.36 -14.42
C LEU A 167 -12.70 1.81 -13.55
N GLY A 168 -13.64 1.09 -14.16
CA GLY A 168 -14.74 0.42 -13.47
C GLY A 168 -14.23 -0.58 -12.44
N SER A 169 -13.37 -1.52 -12.83
CA SER A 169 -12.81 -2.50 -11.89
C SER A 169 -11.92 -1.86 -10.82
N GLY A 170 -11.12 -0.85 -11.19
CA GLY A 170 -10.26 -0.12 -10.26
C GLY A 170 -11.00 0.72 -9.23
N THR A 171 -12.26 1.08 -9.47
CA THR A 171 -13.08 1.90 -8.55
C THR A 171 -14.17 1.10 -7.87
N LEU A 172 -14.88 0.26 -8.61
CA LEU A 172 -16.01 -0.53 -8.14
C LEU A 172 -15.57 -1.56 -7.09
N LEU A 173 -14.45 -2.25 -7.29
CA LEU A 173 -13.97 -3.25 -6.33
C LEU A 173 -13.56 -2.62 -4.98
N PRO A 174 -12.71 -1.57 -4.93
CA PRO A 174 -12.44 -0.87 -3.67
C PRO A 174 -13.69 -0.27 -3.03
N LEU A 175 -14.61 0.27 -3.84
CA LEU A 175 -15.86 0.83 -3.34
C LEU A 175 -16.74 -0.24 -2.69
N LEU A 176 -16.91 -1.39 -3.35
CA LEU A 176 -17.66 -2.53 -2.79
C LEU A 176 -17.00 -3.06 -1.51
N ALA A 177 -15.68 -3.23 -1.52
CA ALA A 177 -14.92 -3.63 -0.33
C ALA A 177 -15.11 -2.64 0.83
N TRP A 178 -15.09 -1.33 0.54
CA TRP A 178 -15.35 -0.30 1.52
C TRP A 178 -16.81 -0.32 2.02
N LEU A 179 -17.79 -0.45 1.12
CA LEU A 179 -19.22 -0.47 1.46
C LEU A 179 -19.59 -1.67 2.35
N LEU A 180 -18.98 -2.83 2.10
CA LEU A 180 -19.14 -4.04 2.90
C LEU A 180 -18.38 -3.93 4.22
N GLY A 181 -17.16 -3.37 4.20
CA GLY A 181 -16.29 -3.25 5.36
C GLY A 181 -16.67 -2.13 6.34
N ARG A 182 -17.30 -1.04 5.89
CA ARG A 182 -17.57 0.16 6.71
C ARG A 182 -18.46 -0.10 7.93
N ARG A 183 -19.27 -1.16 7.91
CA ARG A 183 -20.15 -1.53 9.04
C ARG A 183 -19.41 -2.33 10.11
N PHE A 184 -18.45 -3.17 9.71
CA PHE A 184 -17.71 -4.05 10.61
C PHE A 184 -16.39 -3.43 11.08
N GLY A 185 -15.75 -2.61 10.24
CA GLY A 185 -14.46 -1.97 10.53
C GLY A 185 -14.46 -1.19 11.84
N PRO A 186 -15.38 -0.22 12.07
CA PRO A 186 -15.40 0.56 13.31
C PRO A 186 -15.64 -0.32 14.55
N ARG A 187 -16.49 -1.35 14.44
CA ARG A 187 -16.75 -2.29 15.53
C ARG A 187 -15.51 -3.12 15.86
N LEU A 188 -14.85 -3.67 14.85
CA LEU A 188 -13.62 -4.44 15.03
C LEU A 188 -12.51 -3.58 15.65
N VAL A 189 -12.34 -2.35 15.18
CA VAL A 189 -11.37 -1.40 15.74
C VAL A 189 -11.70 -1.04 17.19
N ALA A 190 -12.98 -0.83 17.52
CA ALA A 190 -13.43 -0.55 18.89
C ALA A 190 -13.16 -1.75 19.81
N LEU A 191 -13.60 -2.97 19.44
CA LEU A 191 -13.34 -4.18 20.23
C LEU A 191 -11.84 -4.42 20.44
N ARG A 192 -11.02 -4.21 19.41
CA ARG A 192 -9.58 -4.39 19.50
C ARG A 192 -8.93 -3.36 20.43
N ARG A 193 -9.42 -2.12 20.39
CA ARG A 193 -9.00 -1.04 21.29
C ARG A 193 -9.37 -1.36 22.74
N ASP A 194 -10.60 -1.83 22.98
CA ASP A 194 -11.08 -2.19 24.32
C ASP A 194 -10.27 -3.38 24.88
N LEU A 195 -10.01 -4.40 24.06
CA LEU A 195 -9.15 -5.52 24.46
C LEU A 195 -7.71 -5.07 24.76
N HIS A 196 -7.12 -4.19 23.95
CA HIS A 196 -5.80 -3.63 24.23
C HIS A 196 -5.77 -2.83 25.53
N GLY A 197 -6.80 -2.01 25.79
CA GLY A 197 -6.94 -1.29 27.05
C GLY A 197 -6.97 -2.24 28.25
N LEU A 198 -7.84 -3.25 28.19
CA LEU A 198 -7.96 -4.27 29.24
C LEU A 198 -6.66 -5.04 29.48
N LEU A 199 -5.92 -5.38 28.41
CA LEU A 199 -4.63 -6.05 28.54
C LEU A 199 -3.57 -5.15 29.19
N LEU A 200 -3.54 -3.86 28.84
CA LEU A 200 -2.60 -2.91 29.45
C LEU A 200 -2.93 -2.65 30.92
N ASP A 201 -4.20 -2.42 31.24
CA ASP A 201 -4.68 -2.27 32.62
C ASP A 201 -4.38 -3.54 33.43
N ALA A 202 -4.54 -4.71 32.81
CA ALA A 202 -4.21 -5.97 33.44
C ALA A 202 -2.72 -6.11 33.72
N VAL A 203 -1.86 -5.77 32.76
CA VAL A 203 -0.41 -5.83 32.94
C VAL A 203 0.08 -4.85 34.01
N GLN A 204 -0.47 -3.64 34.04
CA GLN A 204 -0.10 -2.62 35.02
C GLN A 204 -0.66 -2.92 36.43
N GLY A 205 -1.88 -3.45 36.52
CA GLY A 205 -2.56 -3.79 37.78
C GLY A 205 -2.31 -5.21 38.28
N LEU A 206 -1.47 -6.01 37.61
CA LEU A 206 -1.12 -7.37 37.99
C LEU A 206 -0.63 -7.51 39.44
N PRO A 207 0.27 -6.64 39.96
CA PRO A 207 0.74 -6.72 41.35
C PRO A 207 -0.40 -6.59 42.35
N ASP A 208 -1.28 -5.59 42.15
CA ASP A 208 -2.43 -5.34 43.02
C ASP A 208 -3.49 -6.46 42.88
N GLY A 209 -3.69 -6.95 41.66
CA GLY A 209 -4.60 -8.05 41.35
C GLY A 209 -4.18 -9.39 41.96
N LEU A 210 -2.87 -9.64 42.09
CA LEU A 210 -2.34 -10.81 42.80
C LEU A 210 -2.41 -10.62 44.32
N ALA A 211 -2.11 -9.41 44.82
CA ALA A 211 -2.19 -9.11 46.26
C ALA A 211 -3.63 -9.15 46.81
N LEU A 212 -4.63 -8.76 46.02
CA LEU A 212 -6.04 -8.73 46.40
C LEU A 212 -6.85 -9.96 45.93
N GLY A 213 -6.21 -10.92 45.24
CA GLY A 213 -6.88 -12.14 44.75
C GLY A 213 -7.90 -11.91 43.62
N HIS A 214 -7.76 -10.83 42.86
CA HIS A 214 -8.66 -10.46 41.75
C HIS A 214 -8.22 -10.97 40.36
N ALA A 215 -7.08 -11.66 40.28
CA ALA A 215 -6.57 -12.27 39.03
C ALA A 215 -7.61 -13.12 38.22
N PRO A 216 -8.47 -13.96 38.84
CA PRO A 216 -9.46 -14.74 38.08
C PRO A 216 -10.55 -13.88 37.42
N ARG A 217 -10.93 -12.74 38.03
CA ARG A 217 -11.91 -11.81 37.45
C ARG A 217 -11.37 -11.12 36.21
N LEU A 218 -10.08 -10.79 36.23
CA LEU A 218 -9.37 -10.18 35.11
C LEU A 218 -9.25 -11.14 33.91
N GLN A 219 -8.92 -12.41 34.17
CA GLN A 219 -8.91 -13.47 33.16
C GLN A 219 -10.29 -13.67 32.53
N ALA A 220 -11.35 -13.68 33.34
CA ALA A 220 -12.72 -13.79 32.84
C ALA A 220 -13.12 -12.60 31.95
N ALA A 221 -12.70 -11.38 32.30
CA ALA A 221 -12.97 -10.17 31.52
C ALA A 221 -12.26 -10.18 30.14
N ILE A 222 -11.00 -10.64 30.10
CA ILE A 222 -10.23 -10.82 28.87
C ILE A 222 -10.84 -11.92 28.00
N ALA A 223 -11.20 -13.07 28.58
CA ALA A 223 -11.84 -14.16 27.87
C ALA A 223 -13.19 -13.73 27.26
N ALA A 224 -13.99 -12.98 28.00
CA ALA A 224 -15.27 -12.46 27.53
C ALA A 224 -15.14 -11.45 26.38
N HIS A 225 -14.10 -10.60 26.37
CA HIS A 225 -13.84 -9.68 25.26
C HIS A 225 -13.23 -10.38 24.04
N THR A 226 -12.40 -11.40 24.27
CA THR A 226 -11.83 -12.22 23.20
C THR A 226 -12.92 -13.02 22.47
N ALA A 227 -13.93 -13.51 23.18
CA ALA A 227 -15.06 -14.22 22.60
C ALA A 227 -16.01 -13.34 21.74
N ARG A 228 -15.86 -12.02 21.77
CA ARG A 228 -16.68 -11.07 20.99
C ARG A 228 -15.99 -10.62 19.69
N LEU A 229 -14.70 -10.91 19.52
CA LEU A 229 -13.92 -10.70 18.29
C LEU A 229 -14.25 -11.77 17.25
#